data_AF-X5KP63-F1
#
_entry.id   AF-X5KP63-F1
#
_cell.length_a   1.000
_cell.length_b   1.000
_cell.length_c   1.000
_cell.angle_alpha   90.00
_cell.angle_beta   90.00
_cell.angle_gamma   90.00
#
_symmetry.space_group_name_H-M   'P 1'
#
loop_
_entity.id
_entity.type
_entity.pdbx_description
1 polymer ?
#
loop_
_entity_poly.entity_id
_entity_poly.type
_entity_poly.pdbx_seq_one_letter_code
_entity_poly.pdbx_strand_id
1 'polypeptide(L)' 'MMIKENLKQEYSAPALDVLWLEMEQGIAAGSAKVVPPNSGGQVQEEWTQDPDDNRTIEW' A
#
# COMPACT_ATOMS: atom_id res chain seq x y z
N MET A 1 43.96 -45.36 -13.50
CA MET A 1 43.16 -44.69 -12.46
C MET A 1 43.35 -43.20 -12.64
N MET A 2 42.33 -42.46 -13.10
CA MET A 2 42.43 -41.01 -13.30
C MET A 2 42.07 -40.33 -11.97
N ILE A 3 43.00 -39.56 -11.42
CA ILE A 3 42.76 -38.74 -10.23
C ILE A 3 41.94 -37.54 -10.69
N LYS A 4 40.68 -37.49 -10.27
CA LYS A 4 39.82 -36.32 -10.47
C LYS A 4 40.21 -35.29 -9.41
N GLU A 5 41.07 -34.36 -9.79
CA GLU A 5 41.37 -33.16 -8.99
C GLU A 5 40.07 -32.34 -8.85
N ASN A 6 39.51 -32.26 -7.64
CA ASN A 6 38.38 -31.38 -7.35
C ASN A 6 38.89 -29.94 -7.23
N LEU A 7 39.15 -29.30 -8.37
CA LEU A 7 39.51 -27.89 -8.44
C LEU A 7 38.31 -27.04 -7.97
N LYS A 8 38.52 -26.23 -6.92
CA LYS A 8 37.52 -25.25 -6.49
C LYS A 8 37.42 -24.16 -7.55
N GLN A 9 36.20 -23.79 -7.93
CA GLN A 9 35.98 -22.65 -8.80
C GLN A 9 36.30 -21.35 -8.07
N GLU A 10 36.84 -20.38 -8.81
CA GLU A 10 37.04 -19.03 -8.29
C GLU A 10 35.70 -18.35 -8.02
N TYR A 11 35.65 -17.59 -6.92
CA TYR A 11 34.47 -16.84 -6.55
C TYR A 11 34.35 -15.59 -7.42
N SER A 12 33.16 -15.37 -8.01
CA SER A 12 32.79 -14.12 -8.66
C SER A 12 31.72 -13.43 -7.83
N ALA A 13 31.99 -12.20 -7.38
CA ALA A 13 31.00 -11.38 -6.68
C ALA A 13 29.86 -10.98 -7.64
N PRO A 14 28.61 -10.87 -7.16
CA PRO A 14 27.51 -10.33 -7.95
C PRO A 14 27.67 -8.82 -8.18
N ALA A 15 27.17 -8.33 -9.31
CA ALA A 15 27.01 -6.90 -9.53
C ALA A 15 25.72 -6.38 -8.85
N LEU A 16 25.78 -5.21 -8.23
CA LEU A 16 24.65 -4.52 -7.62
C LEU A 16 24.52 -3.13 -8.24
N ASP A 17 23.41 -2.87 -8.88
CA ASP A 17 23.06 -1.56 -9.43
C ASP A 17 21.92 -0.95 -8.63
N VAL A 18 22.07 0.32 -8.22
CA VAL A 18 21.07 1.07 -7.48
C VAL A 18 20.63 2.26 -8.32
N LEU A 19 19.33 2.35 -8.59
CA LEU A 19 18.72 3.49 -9.27
C LEU A 19 17.92 4.31 -8.26
N TRP A 20 18.22 5.61 -8.18
CA TRP A 20 17.41 6.56 -7.44
C TRP A 20 16.30 7.07 -8.35
N LEU A 21 15.05 6.84 -7.94
CA LEU A 21 13.86 7.35 -8.61
C LEU A 21 13.26 8.45 -7.73
N GLU A 22 13.17 9.65 -8.28
CA GLU A 22 12.45 10.75 -7.65
C GLU A 22 10.98 10.68 -8.07
N MET A 23 10.08 10.62 -7.09
CA MET A 23 8.63 10.71 -7.32
C MET A 23 8.14 12.09 -6.91
N GLU A 24 7.17 12.64 -7.63
CA GLU A 24 6.50 13.88 -7.26
C GLU A 24 5.96 13.80 -5.82
N GLN A 25 6.33 14.78 -5.00
CA GLN A 25 5.82 14.92 -3.64
C GLN A 25 4.46 15.61 -3.68
N GLY A 26 3.39 14.81 -3.70
CA GLY A 26 2.03 15.33 -3.66
C GLY A 26 1.06 14.28 -4.15
N ILE A 27 0.76 13.28 -3.31
CA ILE A 27 -0.55 13.03 -2.68
C ILE A 27 -0.26 12.23 -1.37
N ALA A 28 0.82 12.57 -0.66
CA ALA A 28 1.26 11.87 0.57
C ALA A 28 1.07 12.68 1.87
N ALA A 29 0.45 13.85 1.79
CA ALA A 29 0.10 14.67 2.95
C ALA A 29 -1.42 14.92 2.99
N GLY A 30 -2.22 13.92 3.37
CA GLY A 30 -3.64 14.09 3.69
C GLY A 30 -4.60 14.27 2.49
N SER A 31 -4.31 13.66 1.35
CA SER A 31 -5.02 13.84 0.09
C SER A 31 -6.39 13.14 0.02
N ALA A 32 -7.40 13.85 0.49
CA ALA A 32 -8.84 13.56 0.44
C ALA A 32 -9.39 12.80 1.65
N LYS A 33 -9.82 13.55 2.66
CA LYS A 33 -10.90 13.10 3.55
C LYS A 33 -12.22 13.31 2.79
N VAL A 34 -12.69 12.29 2.09
CA VAL A 34 -14.08 12.29 1.58
C VAL A 34 -14.96 11.89 2.75
N VAL A 35 -15.58 12.88 3.40
CA VAL A 35 -16.71 12.62 4.28
C VAL A 35 -17.96 12.88 3.46
N PRO A 36 -18.67 11.85 2.97
CA PRO A 36 -19.91 12.07 2.26
C PRO A 36 -20.90 12.77 3.21
N PRO A 37 -21.50 13.90 2.81
CA PRO A 37 -22.57 14.49 3.58
C PRO A 37 -23.80 13.57 3.54
N ASN A 38 -24.62 13.62 4.59
CA ASN A 38 -25.97 13.05 4.54
C ASN A 38 -26.84 13.80 3.50
N SER A 39 -28.08 13.36 3.31
CA SER A 39 -29.04 13.96 2.39
C SER A 39 -29.35 15.44 2.68
N GLY A 40 -29.03 15.90 3.90
CA GLY A 40 -29.12 17.30 4.33
C GLY A 40 -27.85 18.14 4.15
N GLY A 41 -26.79 17.60 3.56
CA GLY A 41 -25.53 18.32 3.35
C GLY A 41 -24.61 18.39 4.59
N GLN A 42 -24.94 17.67 5.67
CA GLN A 42 -24.17 17.68 6.91
C GLN A 42 -23.11 16.59 6.91
N VAL A 43 -21.88 16.99 7.26
CA VAL A 43 -20.73 16.09 7.47
C VAL A 43 -20.96 15.28 8.74
N GLN A 44 -20.91 13.95 8.64
CA GLN A 44 -21.05 13.05 9.79
C GLN A 44 -19.66 12.66 10.35
N GLU A 45 -19.50 12.72 11.67
CA GLU A 45 -18.25 12.35 12.35
C GLU A 45 -18.22 10.86 12.76
N GLU A 46 -19.38 10.21 12.79
CA GLU A 46 -19.55 8.81 13.16
C GLU A 46 -19.91 7.95 11.94
N TRP A 47 -19.28 6.78 11.81
CA TRP A 47 -19.48 5.87 10.67
C TRP A 47 -20.63 4.88 10.84
N THR A 48 -21.11 4.68 12.07
CA THR A 48 -22.06 3.61 12.42
C THR A 48 -23.51 4.10 12.51
N GLN A 49 -23.72 5.40 12.66
CA GLN A 49 -25.03 6.02 12.58
C GLN A 49 -25.20 6.59 11.17
N ASP A 50 -26.01 5.92 10.37
CA ASP A 50 -26.53 6.52 9.15
C ASP A 50 -27.88 7.17 9.49
N PRO A 51 -27.94 8.52 9.61
CA PRO A 51 -29.18 9.21 9.95
C PRO A 51 -30.25 9.12 8.86
N ASP A 52 -29.86 8.72 7.64
CA ASP A 52 -30.77 8.53 6.51
C ASP A 52 -31.21 7.05 6.36
N ASP A 53 -30.64 6.14 7.15
CA ASP A 53 -30.98 4.72 7.13
C ASP A 53 -32.25 4.45 7.96
N ASN A 54 -33.41 4.60 7.31
CA ASN A 54 -34.71 4.28 7.90
C ASN A 54 -35.14 2.81 7.69
N ARG A 55 -34.18 1.90 7.46
CA ARG A 55 -34.49 0.48 7.27
C ARG A 55 -34.69 -0.19 8.63
N THR A 56 -35.83 -0.88 8.80
CA THR A 56 -36.02 -1.82 9.92
C THR A 56 -35.31 -3.12 9.57
N ILE A 57 -34.15 -3.37 10.20
CA ILE A 57 -33.48 -4.67 10.12
C ILE A 57 -34.02 -5.52 11.27
N GLU A 58 -34.91 -6.46 10.95
CA GLU A 58 -35.31 -7.53 11.87
C GLU A 58 -34.15 -8.53 11.96
N TRP A 59 -33.64 -8.77 13.17
CA TRP A 59 -32.62 -9.78 13.47
C TRP A 59 -33.25 -11.09 13.94
#